data_AF-A0A9E4D4I7-F1
#
_entry.id   AF-A0A9E4D4I7-F1
#
_cell.length_a   1.000
_cell.length_b   1.000
_cell.length_c   1.000
_cell.angle_alpha   90.00
_cell.angle_beta   90.00
_cell.angle_gamma   90.00
#
_symmetry.space_group_name_H-M   'P 1'
#
loop_
_entity.id
_entity.type
_entity.pdbx_description
1 polymer ?
#
loop_
_entity_poly.entity_id
_entity_poly.type
_entity_poly.pdbx_seq_one_letter_code
_entity_poly.pdbx_strand_id
1 'polypeptide(L)'
;HWRAGLPPMHRFPVLPRPLRDVLGAQARAFDRVLAQTSGPGLHHLPFDETRLDPAMMAGDGFHPGAPLYTLWAQDLAAAITAQGVPDDRETQA
;
A
#
# COMPACT_ATOMS: atom_id res chain seq x y z
N HIS A 1 13.93 3.42 -3.41
CA HIS A 1 12.75 4.12 -2.84
C HIS A 1 11.50 3.26 -2.98
N TRP A 2 10.53 3.42 -2.08
CA TRP A 2 9.27 2.66 -2.09
C TRP A 2 8.06 3.59 -2.21
N ARG A 3 7.06 3.15 -2.98
CA ARG A 3 5.75 3.78 -3.13
C ARG A 3 4.69 2.83 -2.58
N ALA A 4 3.91 3.32 -1.63
CA ALA A 4 2.74 2.62 -1.12
C ALA A 4 1.64 2.55 -2.18
N GLY A 5 1.09 1.37 -2.39
CA GLY A 5 -0.12 1.21 -3.18
C GLY A 5 -1.33 1.83 -2.48
N LEU A 6 -2.31 2.26 -3.28
CA LEU A 6 -3.53 2.87 -2.75
C LEU A 6 -4.46 1.79 -2.16
N PRO A 7 -5.13 2.07 -1.03
CA PRO A 7 -6.01 1.10 -0.40
C PRO A 7 -7.31 0.92 -1.21
N PRO A 8 -8.03 -0.21 -1.02
CA PRO A 8 -9.31 -0.46 -1.67
C PRO A 8 -10.44 0.37 -1.05
N MET A 9 -10.48 1.66 -1.34
CA MET A 9 -11.44 2.61 -0.74
C MET A 9 -12.92 2.24 -0.95
N HIS A 10 -13.24 1.41 -1.95
CA HIS A 10 -14.58 0.86 -2.15
C HIS A 10 -15.06 -0.06 -1.01
N ARG A 11 -14.15 -0.52 -0.14
CA ARG A 11 -14.44 -1.34 1.04
C ARG A 11 -14.57 -0.54 2.34
N PHE A 12 -14.39 0.78 2.30
CA PHE A 12 -14.39 1.61 3.50
C PHE A 12 -15.83 1.85 3.97
N PRO A 13 -16.21 1.39 5.18
CA PRO A 13 -17.60 1.45 5.64
C PRO A 13 -18.06 2.88 5.95
N VAL A 14 -17.13 3.76 6.35
CA VAL A 14 -17.42 5.18 6.64
C VAL A 14 -17.85 5.97 5.40
N LEU A 15 -17.48 5.50 4.20
CA LEU A 15 -17.81 6.16 2.96
C LEU A 15 -19.15 5.63 2.41
N PRO A 16 -20.17 6.49 2.21
CA PRO A 16 -21.43 6.07 1.64
C PRO A 16 -21.30 5.79 0.15
N ARG A 17 -22.30 5.13 -0.43
CA ARG A 17 -22.49 5.11 -1.88
C ARG A 17 -23.20 6.39 -2.32
N PRO A 18 -22.82 6.99 -3.46
CA PRO A 18 -21.90 6.46 -4.49
C PRO A 18 -20.40 6.77 -4.24
N LEU A 19 -20.07 7.56 -3.22
CA LEU A 19 -18.72 8.10 -3.02
C LEU A 19 -17.63 7.02 -2.94
N ARG A 20 -17.84 5.95 -2.15
CA ARG A 20 -16.82 4.89 -2.01
C ARG A 20 -16.54 4.15 -3.32
N ASP A 21 -17.55 4.03 -4.19
CA ASP A 21 -17.39 3.33 -5.47
C ASP A 21 -16.54 4.19 -6.43
N VAL A 22 -16.81 5.50 -6.48
CA VAL A 22 -16.01 6.47 -7.25
C VAL A 22 -14.57 6.53 -6.75
N LEU A 23 -14.37 6.68 -5.44
CA LEU A 23 -13.03 6.73 -4.85
C LEU A 23 -12.27 5.42 -5.04
N GLY A 24 -12.94 4.27 -4.95
CA GLY A 24 -12.32 2.98 -5.23
C GLY A 24 -11.92 2.80 -6.69
N ALA A 25 -12.72 3.29 -7.64
CA ALA A 25 -12.36 3.29 -9.06
C ALA A 25 -11.14 4.18 -9.32
N GLN A 26 -11.11 5.37 -8.71
CA GLN A 26 -9.99 6.30 -8.82
C GLN A 26 -8.71 5.74 -8.19
N ALA A 27 -8.82 5.14 -7.00
CA ALA A 27 -7.71 4.50 -6.32
C ALA A 27 -7.06 3.41 -7.18
N ARG A 28 -7.86 2.52 -7.79
CA ARG A 28 -7.36 1.50 -8.74
C ARG A 28 -6.70 2.11 -9.97
N ALA A 29 -7.25 3.20 -10.52
CA ALA A 29 -6.67 3.86 -11.68
C ALA A 29 -5.29 4.45 -11.35
N PHE A 30 -5.17 5.13 -10.22
CA PHE A 30 -3.91 5.70 -9.74
C PHE A 30 -2.90 4.62 -9.34
N ASP A 31 -3.34 3.54 -8.68
CA ASP A 31 -2.44 2.46 -8.26
C ASP A 31 -1.82 1.74 -9.46
N ARG A 32 -2.61 1.52 -10.53
CA ARG A 32 -2.05 1.01 -11.79
C ARG A 32 -0.94 1.88 -12.35
N VAL A 33 -1.10 3.21 -12.28
CA VAL A 33 -0.05 4.14 -12.76
C VAL A 33 1.16 4.11 -11.83
N LEU A 34 0.97 4.00 -10.51
CA LEU A 34 2.07 3.83 -9.56
C LEU A 34 2.88 2.56 -9.88
N ALA A 35 2.21 1.44 -10.13
CA ALA A 35 2.85 0.19 -10.53
C ALA A 35 3.58 0.31 -11.87
N GLN A 36 2.93 0.86 -12.90
CA GLN A 36 3.49 1.00 -14.26
C GLN A 36 4.69 1.95 -14.33
N THR A 37 4.73 2.95 -13.45
CA THR A 37 5.83 3.93 -13.40
C THR A 37 6.90 3.58 -12.35
N SER A 38 6.79 2.40 -11.75
CA SER A 38 7.81 1.83 -10.88
C SER A 38 8.80 0.98 -11.69
N GLY A 39 10.01 0.81 -11.17
CA GLY A 39 11.11 0.17 -11.85
C GLY A 39 12.35 0.06 -10.96
N PRO A 40 13.55 -0.18 -11.53
CA PRO A 40 14.79 -0.22 -10.78
C PRO A 40 14.98 1.04 -9.91
N GLY A 41 15.22 0.85 -8.61
CA GLY A 41 15.41 1.94 -7.64
C GLY A 41 14.12 2.62 -7.15
N LEU A 42 12.96 2.33 -7.74
CA LEU A 42 11.66 2.87 -7.32
C LEU A 42 10.58 1.80 -7.38
N HIS A 43 10.29 1.20 -6.23
CA HIS A 43 9.47 0.00 -6.13
C HIS A 43 8.05 0.35 -5.68
N HIS A 44 7.05 -0.34 -6.23
CA HIS A 44 5.67 -0.27 -5.78
C HIS A 44 5.40 -1.44 -4.84
N LEU A 45 4.87 -1.14 -3.65
CA LEU A 45 4.35 -2.13 -2.72
C LEU A 45 2.83 -2.17 -2.88
N PRO A 46 2.25 -3.18 -3.56
CA PRO A 46 0.81 -3.28 -3.74
C PRO A 46 0.12 -3.48 -2.38
N PHE A 47 -1.11 -2.98 -2.28
CA PHE A 47 -1.95 -3.25 -1.12
C PHE A 47 -2.70 -4.58 -1.34
N ASP A 48 -2.54 -5.55 -0.43
CA ASP A 48 -3.30 -6.80 -0.48
C ASP A 48 -4.72 -6.59 0.05
N GLU A 49 -5.67 -6.40 -0.88
CA GLU A 49 -7.08 -6.19 -0.55
C GLU A 49 -7.71 -7.37 0.21
N THR A 50 -7.18 -8.59 0.05
CA THR A 50 -7.74 -9.79 0.71
C THR A 50 -7.53 -9.76 2.22
N ARG A 51 -6.51 -9.03 2.67
CA ARG A 51 -6.15 -8.88 4.08
C ARG A 51 -6.82 -7.68 4.74
N LEU A 52 -7.61 -6.87 4.03
CA LEU A 52 -8.34 -5.76 4.65
C LEU A 52 -9.60 -6.24 5.38
N ASP A 53 -9.52 -6.22 6.70
CA ASP A 53 -10.67 -6.28 7.61
C ASP A 53 -11.00 -4.87 8.13
N PRO A 54 -12.24 -4.37 7.95
CA PRO A 54 -12.68 -3.10 8.52
C PRO A 54 -12.44 -2.96 10.03
N ALA A 55 -12.39 -4.07 10.79
CA ALA A 55 -12.08 -4.05 12.22
C ALA A 55 -10.64 -3.59 12.52
N MET A 56 -9.75 -3.58 11.53
CA MET A 56 -8.37 -3.10 11.66
C MET A 56 -8.21 -1.61 11.36
N MET A 57 -9.29 -0.91 11.03
CA MET A 57 -9.27 0.55 10.87
C MET A 57 -9.18 1.23 12.23
N ALA A 58 -8.70 2.48 12.24
CA ALA A 58 -8.75 3.33 13.42
C ALA A 58 -10.22 3.66 13.78
N GLY A 59 -10.43 4.26 14.95
CA GLY A 59 -11.78 4.58 15.46
C GLY A 59 -12.59 5.52 14.57
N ASP A 60 -11.96 6.22 13.62
CA ASP A 60 -12.64 7.06 12.63
C ASP A 60 -13.20 6.28 11.42
N GLY A 61 -12.86 5.00 11.30
CA GLY A 61 -13.29 4.15 10.19
C GLY A 61 -12.69 4.53 8.83
N PHE A 62 -11.63 5.35 8.80
CA PHE A 62 -10.96 5.81 7.59
C PHE A 62 -9.46 5.52 7.60
N HIS A 63 -8.75 5.87 8.67
CA HIS A 63 -7.31 5.64 8.76
C HIS A 63 -7.01 4.17 9.12
N PRO A 64 -5.85 3.63 8.70
CA PRO A 64 -5.39 2.34 9.20
C PRO A 64 -5.20 2.40 10.73
N GLY A 65 -5.66 1.38 11.43
CA GLY A 65 -5.33 1.15 12.84
C GLY A 65 -3.97 0.46 13.00
N ALA A 66 -3.53 0.29 14.25
CA ALA A 66 -2.28 -0.39 14.58
C ALA A 66 -2.12 -1.80 13.97
N PRO A 67 -3.16 -2.66 13.90
CA PRO A 67 -3.04 -3.97 13.26
C PRO A 67 -2.73 -3.87 11.77
N LEU A 68 -3.39 -2.95 11.05
CA LEU A 68 -3.16 -2.78 9.62
C LEU A 68 -1.78 -2.20 9.33
N TYR A 69 -1.29 -1.25 10.15
CA TYR A 69 0.09 -0.78 10.05
C TYR A 69 1.12 -1.89 10.27
N THR A 70 0.84 -2.83 11.18
CA THR A 70 1.73 -3.96 11.45
C THR A 70 1.83 -4.88 10.23
N LEU A 71 0.70 -5.26 9.64
CA LEU A 71 0.67 -6.07 8.42
C LEU A 71 1.42 -5.37 7.28
N TRP A 72 1.19 -4.06 7.13
CA TRP A 72 1.83 -3.29 6.07
C TRP A 72 3.35 -3.19 6.25
N ALA A 73 3.81 -3.01 7.49
CA ALA A 73 5.25 -2.99 7.81
C ALA A 73 5.91 -4.35 7.55
N GLN A 74 5.21 -5.46 7.83
CA GLN A 74 5.70 -6.80 7.52
C GLN A 74 5.84 -7.01 6.01
N ASP A 75 4.85 -6.58 5.22
CA ASP A 75 4.87 -6.69 3.76
C ASP A 75 6.03 -5.87 3.18
N LEU A 76 6.23 -4.64 3.66
CA LEU A 76 7.34 -3.79 3.25
C LEU A 76 8.70 -4.42 3.61
N ALA A 77 8.85 -4.93 4.84
CA ALA A 77 10.09 -5.54 5.30
C ALA A 77 10.44 -6.80 4.50
N ALA A 78 9.45 -7.64 4.21
CA ALA A 78 9.61 -8.82 3.36
C ALA A 78 10.03 -8.42 1.94
N ALA A 79 9.39 -7.40 1.38
CA ALA A 79 9.70 -6.91 0.03
C ALA A 79 11.11 -6.32 -0.08
N ILE A 80 11.57 -5.57 0.94
CA ILE A 80 12.94 -5.06 1.03
C ILE A 80 13.95 -6.21 1.10
N THR A 81 13.68 -7.20 1.96
CA THR A 81 14.58 -8.35 2.15
C THR A 81 14.72 -9.17 0.87
N ALA A 82 13.61 -9.39 0.16
CA ALA A 82 13.58 -10.17 -1.08
C ALA A 82 14.33 -9.51 -2.24
N GLN A 83 14.45 -8.18 -2.26
CA GLN A 83 15.22 -7.47 -3.29
C GLN A 83 16.73 -7.47 -3.07
N GLY A 84 17.19 -7.93 -1.89
CA GLY A 84 18.56 -7.75 -1.43
C GLY A 84 18.78 -6.32 -0.94
N VAL A 85 19.38 -6.18 0.24
CA VAL A 85 19.91 -4.88 0.68
C VAL A 85 21.11 -4.58 -0.22
N PRO A 86 21.15 -3.43 -0.94
CA PRO A 86 22.35 -3.03 -1.66
C PRO A 86 23.53 -3.02 -0.67
N ASP A 87 24.64 -3.67 -1.00
CA ASP A 87 25.83 -3.61 -0.16
C ASP A 87 26.37 -2.17 -0.21
N ASP A 88 26.34 -1.47 0.93
CA ASP A 88 26.81 -0.09 1.07
C ASP A 88 28.30 0.10 0.69
N ARG A 89 29.02 -1.00 0.41
CA ARG A 89 30.43 -1.04 0.00
C ARG A 89 30.68 -0.72 -1.47
N GLU A 90 29.67 -0.70 -2.34
CA GLU A 90 29.85 -0.45 -3.78
C GLU A 90 29.85 1.05 -4.16
N THR A 91 29.57 1.97 -3.23
CA THR A 91 29.54 3.42 -3.51
C THR A 91 30.86 4.15 -3.20
N GLN A 92 31.95 3.43 -2.88
CA GLN A 92 33.27 4.01 -2.55
C GLN A 92 34.45 3.48 -3.40
N ALA A 93 34.19 2.99 -4.63
CA ALA A 93 35.24 2.63 -5.58
C ALA A 93 35.27 3.59 -6.78
#